data_AF-A0ABC9P0E4-F1
#
_entry.id   AF-A0ABC9P0E4-F1
#
_cell.length_a   1.000
_cell.length_b   1.000
_cell.length_c   1.000
_cell.angle_alpha   90.00
_cell.angle_beta   90.00
_cell.angle_gamma   90.00
#
_symmetry.space_group_name_H-M   'P 1'
#
loop_
_entity.id
_entity.type
_entity.pdbx_description
1 polymer ?
#
loop_
_entity_poly.entity_id
_entity_poly.type
_entity_poly.pdbx_seq_one_letter_code
_entity_poly.pdbx_strand_id
1 'polypeptide(L)'
;MNNKSNYTRVVEILKADNKTLERAMQLSPEDANEFQEALDYNNAVIKASQSIIKAIDIVSEADKKAAINDKQASGKKRAAELKEKANNTPKDPTPAPEPEPAKAEVNTDIDINELFG
;
A
#
# COMPACT_ATOMS: atom_id res chain seq x y z
N MET A 1 -2.40 0.69 12.79
CA MET A 1 -2.34 -0.51 13.65
C MET A 1 -1.74 -1.65 12.85
N ASN A 2 -0.75 -2.36 13.40
CA ASN A 2 -0.19 -3.55 12.74
C ASN A 2 -1.09 -4.75 13.06
N ASN A 3 -2.08 -5.02 12.21
CA ASN A 3 -3.06 -6.08 12.47
C ASN A 3 -2.40 -7.46 12.68
N LYS A 4 -1.26 -7.71 12.03
CA LYS A 4 -0.48 -8.95 12.20
C LYS A 4 -0.05 -9.17 13.66
N SER A 5 0.48 -8.15 14.33
CA SER A 5 0.97 -8.28 15.71
C SER A 5 -0.14 -8.58 16.71
N ASN A 6 -1.37 -8.10 16.45
CA ASN A 6 -2.52 -8.40 17.31
C ASN A 6 -2.88 -9.88 17.26
N TYR A 7 -2.94 -10.48 16.07
CA TYR A 7 -3.21 -11.92 15.93
C TYR A 7 -2.07 -12.79 16.46
N THR A 8 -0.81 -12.35 16.31
CA THR A 8 0.33 -13.05 16.94
C THR A 8 0.16 -13.09 18.46
N ARG A 9 -0.18 -11.94 19.06
CA ARG A 9 -0.40 -11.85 20.51
C ARG A 9 -1.56 -12.73 20.98
N VAL A 10 -2.66 -12.81 20.22
CA VAL A 10 -3.77 -13.74 20.51
C VAL A 10 -3.29 -15.18 20.54
N VAL A 11 -2.49 -15.61 19.55
CA VAL A 11 -1.94 -16.98 19.51
C VAL A 11 -1.06 -17.27 20.72
N GLU A 12 -0.23 -16.31 21.15
CA GLU A 12 0.66 -16.47 22.30
C GLU A 12 -0.12 -16.59 23.62
N ILE A 13 -1.12 -15.72 23.81
CA ILE A 13 -1.98 -15.74 25.00
C ILE A 13 -2.73 -17.06 25.09
N LEU A 14 -3.42 -17.47 24.01
CA LEU A 14 -4.23 -18.69 24.04
C LEU A 14 -3.38 -19.96 24.24
N LYS A 15 -2.14 -19.99 23.77
CA LYS A 15 -1.20 -21.08 24.08
C LYS A 15 -0.83 -21.13 25.56
N ALA A 16 -0.73 -19.98 26.23
CA ALA A 16 -0.50 -19.93 27.66
C ALA A 16 -1.75 -20.37 28.44
N ASP A 17 -2.92 -19.89 28.02
CA ASP A 17 -4.21 -20.26 28.62
C ASP A 17 -4.48 -21.77 28.50
N ASN A 18 -4.16 -22.39 27.34
CA ASN A 18 -4.31 -23.83 27.17
C ASN A 18 -3.47 -24.63 28.18
N LYS A 19 -2.25 -24.20 28.51
CA LYS A 19 -1.44 -24.86 29.56
C LYS A 19 -2.10 -24.75 30.93
N THR A 20 -2.76 -23.63 31.21
CA THR A 20 -3.52 -23.44 32.44
C THR A 20 -4.75 -24.35 32.48
N LEU A 21 -5.48 -24.48 31.36
CA LEU A 21 -6.64 -25.38 31.23
C LEU A 21 -6.23 -26.86 31.40
N GLU A 22 -5.15 -27.28 30.74
CA GLU A 22 -4.60 -28.65 30.89
C GLU A 22 -4.24 -28.95 32.34
N ARG A 23 -3.68 -27.97 33.06
CA ARG A 23 -3.39 -28.11 34.50
C ARG A 23 -4.68 -28.12 35.33
N ALA A 24 -5.67 -27.31 35.00
CA ALA A 24 -6.95 -27.29 35.69
C ALA A 24 -7.67 -28.64 35.58
N MET A 25 -7.64 -29.29 34.41
CA MET A 25 -8.20 -30.64 34.20
C MET A 25 -7.55 -31.71 35.10
N GLN A 26 -6.27 -31.57 35.43
CA GLN A 26 -5.57 -32.48 36.34
C GLN A 26 -5.95 -32.24 37.81
N LEU A 27 -6.28 -31.00 38.16
CA LEU A 27 -6.58 -30.58 39.53
C LEU A 27 -8.07 -30.69 39.88
N SER A 28 -8.96 -30.54 38.89
CA SER A 28 -10.41 -30.67 39.01
C SER A 28 -10.95 -31.54 37.85
N PRO A 29 -10.89 -32.88 37.97
CA PRO A 29 -11.42 -33.80 36.97
C PRO A 29 -12.94 -33.70 36.78
N GLU A 30 -13.67 -33.25 37.81
CA GLU A 30 -15.12 -33.03 37.77
C GLU A 30 -15.52 -31.93 36.79
N ASP A 31 -14.67 -30.91 36.61
CA ASP A 31 -14.88 -29.79 35.70
C ASP A 31 -14.19 -30.01 34.33
N ALA A 32 -13.58 -31.19 34.10
CA ALA A 32 -12.71 -31.43 32.95
C ALA A 32 -13.42 -31.25 31.59
N ASN A 33 -14.73 -31.50 31.52
CA ASN A 33 -15.48 -31.31 30.28
C ASN A 33 -15.55 -29.83 29.89
N GLU A 34 -15.80 -28.92 30.85
CA GLU A 34 -15.85 -27.48 30.59
C GLU A 34 -14.48 -26.94 30.16
N PHE A 35 -13.40 -27.41 30.79
CA PHE A 35 -12.04 -27.02 30.41
C PHE A 35 -11.65 -27.57 29.03
N GLN A 36 -12.10 -28.77 28.67
CA GLN A 36 -11.87 -29.35 27.35
C GLN A 36 -12.59 -28.55 26.25
N GLU A 37 -13.83 -28.12 26.49
CA GLU A 37 -14.58 -27.25 25.58
C GLU A 37 -13.86 -25.90 25.36
N ALA A 38 -13.33 -25.30 26.43
CA ALA A 38 -12.53 -24.08 26.34
C ALA A 38 -11.22 -24.29 25.56
N LEU A 39 -10.56 -25.43 25.76
CA LEU A 39 -9.32 -25.79 25.05
C LEU A 39 -9.58 -25.96 23.54
N ASP A 40 -10.70 -26.59 23.17
CA ASP A 40 -11.11 -26.77 21.78
C ASP A 40 -11.44 -25.44 21.10
N TYR A 41 -12.17 -24.55 21.80
CA TYR A 41 -12.42 -23.19 21.34
C TYR A 41 -11.12 -22.42 21.10
N ASN A 42 -10.21 -22.42 22.09
CA ASN A 42 -8.92 -21.75 21.97
C ASN A 42 -8.11 -22.28 20.78
N ASN A 43 -8.11 -23.59 20.57
CA ASN A 43 -7.44 -24.21 19.42
C ASN A 43 -8.05 -23.78 18.07
N ALA A 44 -9.37 -23.61 17.99
CA ALA A 44 -10.02 -23.07 16.80
C ALA A 44 -9.61 -21.61 16.54
N VAL A 45 -9.59 -20.77 17.58
CA VAL A 45 -9.17 -19.36 17.48
C VAL A 45 -7.69 -19.23 17.11
N ILE A 46 -6.82 -20.10 17.62
CA ILE A 46 -5.40 -20.15 17.23
C ILE A 46 -5.28 -20.45 15.74
N LYS A 47 -6.00 -21.46 15.22
CA LYS A 47 -5.98 -21.82 13.79
C LYS A 47 -6.49 -20.69 12.91
N ALA A 48 -7.58 -20.04 13.31
CA ALA A 48 -8.14 -18.88 12.60
C ALA A 48 -7.13 -17.72 12.58
N SER A 49 -6.54 -17.38 13.73
CA SER A 49 -5.55 -16.31 13.87
C SER A 49 -4.30 -16.55 13.01
N GLN A 50 -3.79 -17.78 13.00
CA GLN A 50 -2.68 -18.17 12.12
C GLN A 50 -3.03 -18.05 10.63
N SER A 51 -4.27 -18.38 10.26
CA SER A 51 -4.74 -18.24 8.87
C SER A 51 -4.84 -16.76 8.47
N ILE A 52 -5.31 -15.90 9.36
CA ILE A 52 -5.35 -14.44 9.14
C ILE A 52 -3.94 -13.87 9.00
N ILE A 53 -2.99 -14.30 9.85
CA ILE A 53 -1.58 -13.89 9.73
C ILE A 53 -1.03 -14.25 8.33
N LYS A 54 -1.29 -15.47 7.85
CA LYS A 54 -0.86 -15.90 6.51
C LYS A 54 -1.50 -15.04 5.42
N ALA A 55 -2.79 -14.72 5.53
CA ALA A 55 -3.48 -13.86 4.58
C ALA A 55 -2.88 -12.46 4.54
N ILE A 56 -2.55 -11.86 5.70
CA ILE A 56 -1.87 -10.57 5.79
C ILE A 56 -0.52 -10.61 5.08
N ASP A 57 0.25 -11.69 5.27
CA ASP A 57 1.56 -11.85 4.63
C ASP A 57 1.43 -11.95 3.10
N ILE A 58 0.47 -12.73 2.60
CA ILE A 58 0.21 -12.87 1.16
C ILE A 58 -0.15 -11.51 0.54
N VAL A 59 -1.07 -10.76 1.15
CA VAL A 59 -1.49 -9.44 0.66
C VAL A 59 -0.31 -8.46 0.69
N SER A 60 0.44 -8.43 1.79
CA SER A 60 1.60 -7.54 1.94
C SER A 60 2.67 -7.81 0.87
N GLU A 61 2.93 -9.08 0.54
CA GLU A 61 3.87 -9.44 -0.52
C GLU A 61 3.34 -9.12 -1.93
N ALA A 62 2.03 -9.30 -2.16
CA ALA A 62 1.39 -8.91 -3.41
C ALA A 62 1.48 -7.39 -3.65
N ASP A 63 1.18 -6.58 -2.62
CA ASP A 63 1.25 -5.12 -2.68
C ASP A 63 2.67 -4.62 -2.96
N LYS A 64 3.68 -5.24 -2.32
CA LYS A 64 5.10 -4.94 -2.59
C LYS A 64 5.46 -5.21 -4.06
N LYS A 65 5.02 -6.34 -4.62
CA LYS A 65 5.28 -6.70 -6.03
C LYS A 65 4.57 -5.74 -6.99
N ALA A 66 3.33 -5.37 -6.70
CA ALA A 66 2.58 -4.39 -7.49
C ALA A 66 3.29 -3.03 -7.51
N ALA A 67 3.74 -2.54 -6.35
CA ALA A 67 4.47 -1.28 -6.25
C ALA A 67 5.80 -1.27 -7.01
N ILE A 68 6.52 -2.40 -7.08
CA ILE A 68 7.75 -2.53 -7.89
C ILE A 68 7.42 -2.48 -9.38
N ASN A 69 6.38 -3.20 -9.83
CA ASN A 69 5.97 -3.23 -11.23
C ASN A 69 5.51 -1.84 -11.71
N ASP A 70 4.77 -1.09 -10.90
CA ASP A 70 4.33 0.27 -11.25
C ASP A 70 5.51 1.25 -11.39
N LYS A 71 6.53 1.15 -10.51
CA LYS A 71 7.77 1.93 -10.64
C LYS A 71 8.55 1.57 -11.90
N GLN A 72 8.57 0.29 -12.28
CA GLN A 72 9.24 -0.15 -13.50
C GLN A 72 8.49 0.25 -14.78
N ALA A 73 7.15 0.20 -14.76
CA ALA A 73 6.31 0.62 -15.88
C ALA A 73 6.38 2.14 -16.10
N SER A 74 6.31 2.94 -15.03
CA SER A 74 6.47 4.39 -15.10
C SER A 74 7.87 4.81 -15.57
N GLY A 75 8.92 4.11 -15.14
CA GLY A 75 10.29 4.31 -15.64
C GLY A 75 10.44 4.01 -17.12
N LYS A 76 9.86 2.92 -17.62
CA LYS A 76 9.83 2.59 -19.06
C LYS A 76 9.06 3.62 -19.89
N LYS A 77 7.90 4.09 -19.39
CA LYS A 77 7.11 5.12 -20.07
C LYS A 77 7.87 6.45 -20.17
N ARG A 78 8.50 6.88 -19.08
CA ARG A 78 9.33 8.10 -19.05
C ARG A 78 10.55 8.00 -19.97
N ALA A 79 11.18 6.82 -20.05
CA ALA A 79 12.28 6.58 -20.97
C ALA A 79 11.85 6.55 -22.46
N ALA A 80 10.65 6.06 -22.76
CA ALA A 80 10.08 6.09 -24.11
C ALA A 80 9.77 7.54 -24.55
N GLU A 81 9.12 8.33 -23.68
CA GLU A 81 8.82 9.75 -23.93
C GLU A 81 10.10 10.59 -24.12
N LEU A 82 11.18 10.28 -23.38
CA LEU A 82 12.48 10.94 -23.54
C LEU A 82 13.15 10.59 -24.89
N LYS A 83 13.02 9.35 -25.38
CA LYS A 83 13.54 8.96 -26.70
C LYS A 83 12.74 9.58 -27.85
N GLU A 84 11.43 9.70 -27.69
CA GLU A 84 10.56 10.35 -28.68
C GLU A 84 10.87 11.85 -28.82
N LYS A 85 11.17 12.54 -27.71
CA LYS A 85 11.64 13.93 -27.75
C LYS A 85 13.03 14.10 -28.36
N ALA A 86 13.95 13.16 -28.12
CA ALA A 86 15.30 13.22 -28.70
C ALA A 86 15.31 13.01 -30.23
N ASN A 87 14.37 12.22 -30.78
CA ASN A 87 14.25 11.98 -32.22
C ASN A 87 13.54 13.10 -33.01
N ASN A 88 12.93 14.07 -32.32
CA ASN A 88 12.31 15.26 -32.93
C ASN A 88 13.22 16.49 -32.79
N THR A 89 14.51 16.35 -33.06
CA THR A 89 15.40 17.52 -33.20
C THR A 89 15.23 18.09 -34.62
N PRO A 90 14.69 19.30 -34.81
CA PRO A 90 14.64 19.93 -36.13
C PRO A 90 16.08 20.24 -36.59
N LYS A 91 16.41 19.89 -37.84
CA LYS A 91 17.65 20.36 -38.47
C LYS A 91 17.64 21.89 -38.52
N ASP A 92 18.79 22.47 -38.16
CA ASP A 92 19.15 23.90 -38.15
C ASP A 92 18.29 24.83 -39.03
N PRO A 93 17.74 25.93 -38.49
CA PRO A 93 17.19 26.97 -39.33
C PRO A 93 18.33 27.79 -39.93
N THR A 94 18.43 27.77 -41.27
CA THR A 94 19.26 28.70 -42.06
C THR A 94 18.80 30.14 -41.76
N PRO A 95 19.70 31.12 -41.61
CA PRO A 95 19.30 32.47 -41.21
C PRO A 95 18.57 33.18 -42.35
N ALA A 96 17.33 33.61 -42.10
CA ALA A 96 16.57 34.49 -42.98
C ALA A 96 16.89 35.96 -42.64
N PRO A 97 16.95 36.87 -43.63
CA PRO A 97 17.35 38.27 -43.42
C PRO A 97 16.22 39.10 -42.79
N GLU A 98 16.59 40.09 -41.98
CA GLU A 98 15.69 41.14 -41.47
C GLU A 98 15.07 41.95 -42.62
N PRO A 99 13.83 42.43 -42.45
CA PRO A 99 13.70 43.87 -42.21
C PRO A 99 12.63 44.30 -41.17
N GLU A 100 13.01 45.38 -40.49
CA GLU A 100 12.35 46.45 -39.71
C GLU A 100 10.81 46.70 -39.69
N PRO A 101 10.31 47.53 -38.74
CA PRO A 101 9.14 47.23 -37.89
C PRO A 101 7.86 48.01 -38.22
N ALA A 102 6.72 47.56 -37.70
CA ALA A 102 5.51 48.38 -37.58
C ALA A 102 4.76 48.10 -36.27
N LYS A 103 4.62 49.15 -35.46
CA LYS A 103 3.85 49.27 -34.21
C LYS A 103 2.37 48.90 -34.39
N ALA A 104 1.76 48.34 -33.35
CA ALA A 104 0.70 49.00 -32.57
C ALA A 104 0.33 48.18 -31.32
N GLU A 105 0.38 48.85 -30.18
CA GLU A 105 -0.04 48.39 -28.86
C GLU A 105 -1.57 48.21 -28.80
N VAL A 106 -2.05 47.13 -28.19
CA VAL A 106 -3.28 47.16 -27.39
C VAL A 106 -3.04 46.34 -26.13
N ASN A 107 -2.92 47.05 -25.02
CA ASN A 107 -2.87 46.54 -23.67
C ASN A 107 -4.31 46.33 -23.19
N THR A 108 -4.66 45.14 -22.71
CA THR A 108 -5.87 44.93 -21.91
C THR A 108 -5.47 44.17 -20.65
N ASP A 109 -5.08 44.94 -19.64
CA ASP A 109 -5.01 44.49 -18.25
C ASP A 109 -6.41 44.01 -17.83
N ILE A 110 -6.54 42.70 -17.58
CA ILE A 110 -7.71 42.11 -16.93
C ILE A 110 -7.41 42.11 -15.43
N ASP A 111 -8.19 42.88 -14.65
CA ASP A 111 -8.11 42.91 -13.20
C ASP A 111 -8.71 41.62 -12.62
N ILE A 112 -7.87 40.85 -11.93
CA ILE A 112 -8.17 39.52 -11.41
C ILE A 112 -9.05 39.59 -10.14
N ASN A 113 -9.19 40.77 -9.51
CA ASN A 113 -9.93 40.91 -8.25
C ASN A 113 -11.46 40.92 -8.38
N GLU A 114 -12.03 40.92 -9.58
CA GLU A 114 -13.49 40.82 -9.79
C GLU A 114 -14.02 39.38 -10.01
N LEU A 115 -13.14 38.36 -10.08
CA LEU A 115 -13.57 37.00 -10.46
C LEU A 115 -14.03 36.12 -9.28
N PHE A 116 -13.81 36.52 -8.02
CA PHE A 116 -14.13 35.71 -6.84
C PHE A 116 -14.67 36.51 -5.64
N GLY A 117 -15.68 37.35 -5.88
CA GLY A 117 -16.54 37.88 -4.81
C GLY A 117 -17.39 36.80 -4.16
#